data_AF-A0A2E4HJH5-F1
#
_entry.id   AF-A0A2E4HJH5-F1
#
_cell.length_a   1.000
_cell.length_b   1.000
_cell.length_c   1.000
_cell.angle_alpha   90.00
_cell.angle_beta   90.00
_cell.angle_gamma   90.00
#
_symmetry.space_group_name_H-M   'P 1'
#
loop_
_entity.id
_entity.type
_entity.pdbx_description
1 polymer ?
#
loop_
_entity_poly.entity_id
_entity_poly.type
_entity_poly.pdbx_seq_one_letter_code
_entity_poly.pdbx_strand_id
1 'polypeptide(L)'
;MSFKIKENNILMSADLDEMKLVYRVLHKHITENLELMDSLFLENLQSSLQEKAQKEGVDIGHHSAWDLWLGNKSPVPCEERVKKRKQF
;
A
#
# COMPACT_ATOMS: atom_id res chain seq x y z
N MET A 1 -4.66 11.68 -14.48
CA MET A 1 -5.66 11.42 -13.42
C MET A 1 -6.99 12.10 -13.76
N SER A 2 -8.12 11.43 -13.53
CA SER A 2 -9.46 12.01 -13.67
C SER A 2 -10.36 11.58 -12.53
N PHE A 3 -11.18 12.49 -12.04
CA PHE A 3 -12.22 12.20 -11.05
C PHE A 3 -13.58 12.41 -11.68
N LYS A 4 -14.49 11.46 -11.49
CA LYS A 4 -15.88 11.56 -11.90
C LYS A 4 -16.75 11.43 -10.66
N ILE A 5 -17.62 12.39 -10.45
CA ILE A 5 -18.59 12.35 -9.36
C ILE A 5 -19.85 11.68 -9.90
N LYS A 6 -20.30 10.61 -9.24
CA LYS A 6 -21.58 9.98 -9.50
C LYS A 6 -22.33 9.85 -8.18
N GLU A 7 -23.40 10.63 -8.05
CA GLU A 7 -24.16 10.76 -6.80
C GLU A 7 -23.24 11.13 -5.63
N ASN A 8 -23.11 10.25 -4.64
CA ASN A 8 -22.29 10.45 -3.45
C ASN A 8 -20.91 9.76 -3.53
N ASN A 9 -20.54 9.23 -4.71
CA ASN A 9 -19.30 8.50 -4.92
C ASN A 9 -18.35 9.24 -5.87
N ILE A 10 -17.05 9.12 -5.60
CA ILE A 10 -16.00 9.63 -6.48
C ILE A 10 -15.33 8.44 -7.17
N LEU A 11 -15.51 8.35 -8.49
CA LEU A 11 -14.75 7.45 -9.34
C LEU A 11 -13.41 8.11 -9.67
N MET A 12 -12.33 7.50 -9.21
CA MET A 12 -10.97 7.93 -9.49
C MET A 12 -10.34 7.03 -10.56
N SER A 13 -9.70 7.64 -11.55
CA SER A 13 -8.84 6.94 -12.50
C SER A 13 -7.48 7.63 -12.50
N ALA A 14 -6.45 6.89 -12.13
CA ALA A 14 -5.08 7.38 -12.21
C ALA A 14 -4.12 6.25 -12.59
N ASP A 15 -2.87 6.63 -12.83
CA ASP A 15 -1.83 5.68 -13.19
C ASP A 15 -1.51 4.74 -12.01
N LEU A 16 -1.05 3.53 -12.32
CA LEU A 16 -0.73 2.53 -11.31
C LEU A 16 0.41 3.00 -10.38
N ASP A 17 1.40 3.70 -10.90
CA ASP A 17 2.53 4.19 -10.09
C ASP A 17 2.08 5.33 -9.16
N GLU A 18 1.12 6.15 -9.58
CA GLU A 18 0.48 7.14 -8.70
C GLU A 18 -0.31 6.45 -7.56
N MET A 19 -1.06 5.39 -7.87
CA MET A 19 -1.78 4.62 -6.85
C MET A 19 -0.84 3.98 -5.83
N LYS A 20 0.29 3.40 -6.29
CA LYS A 20 1.33 2.86 -5.42
C LYS A 20 1.93 3.93 -4.50
N LEU A 21 2.18 5.13 -5.03
CA LEU A 21 2.67 6.27 -4.24
C LEU A 21 1.66 6.67 -3.15
N VAL A 22 0.40 6.87 -3.52
CA VAL A 22 -0.67 7.25 -2.56
C VAL A 22 -0.79 6.21 -1.46
N TYR A 23 -0.87 4.92 -1.82
CA TYR A 23 -0.90 3.84 -0.85
C TYR A 23 0.28 3.88 0.11
N ARG A 24 1.51 3.98 -0.41
CA ARG A 24 2.71 4.04 0.43
C ARG A 24 2.72 5.21 1.39
N VAL A 25 2.28 6.39 0.94
CA VAL A 25 2.21 7.59 1.78
C VAL A 25 1.20 7.37 2.90
N LEU A 26 -0.01 6.92 2.58
CA LEU A 26 -1.06 6.67 3.59
C LEU A 26 -0.63 5.58 4.57
N HIS A 27 -0.17 4.45 4.06
CA HIS A 27 0.24 3.30 4.88
C HIS A 27 1.41 3.66 5.83
N LYS A 28 2.35 4.51 5.39
CA LYS A 28 3.45 4.99 6.25
C LYS A 28 2.95 5.80 7.45
N HIS A 29 1.82 6.52 7.32
CA HIS A 29 1.30 7.41 8.36
C HIS A 29 0.19 6.77 9.22
N ILE A 30 -0.10 5.47 9.08
CA ILE A 30 -1.12 4.77 9.90
C ILE A 30 -0.84 4.92 11.39
N THR A 31 0.42 4.83 11.82
CA THR A 31 0.78 4.92 13.25
C THR A 31 0.55 6.32 13.83
N GLU A 32 0.54 7.34 12.99
CA GLU A 32 0.30 8.74 13.37
C GLU A 32 -1.17 9.12 13.20
N ASN A 33 -1.95 8.35 12.42
CA ASN A 33 -3.34 8.61 12.09
C ASN A 33 -4.11 7.28 12.14
N LEU A 34 -4.46 6.82 13.35
CA LEU A 34 -5.07 5.49 13.56
C LEU A 34 -6.39 5.30 12.80
N GLU A 35 -7.12 6.37 12.52
CA GLU A 35 -8.32 6.39 11.68
C GLU A 35 -8.08 5.85 10.25
N LEU A 36 -6.84 5.87 9.76
CA LEU A 36 -6.48 5.23 8.49
C LEU A 36 -6.60 3.69 8.55
N MET A 37 -6.49 3.09 9.73
CA MET A 37 -6.63 1.63 9.91
C MET A 37 -8.03 1.14 9.56
N ASP A 38 -9.05 1.94 9.87
CA ASP A 38 -10.46 1.64 9.59
C ASP A 38 -10.95 2.27 8.29
N SER A 39 -10.04 2.87 7.51
CA SER A 39 -10.39 3.54 6.25
C SER A 39 -10.70 2.52 5.16
N LEU A 40 -11.98 2.41 4.80
CA LEU A 40 -12.42 1.62 3.64
C LEU A 40 -11.71 2.03 2.34
N PHE A 41 -11.31 3.30 2.22
CA PHE A 41 -10.53 3.75 1.07
C PHE A 41 -9.16 3.08 1.02
N LEU A 42 -8.44 3.07 2.15
CA LEU A 42 -7.11 2.47 2.22
C LEU A 42 -7.16 0.95 2.06
N GLU A 43 -8.17 0.30 2.65
CA GLU A 43 -8.43 -1.13 2.47
C GLU A 43 -8.64 -1.49 0.99
N ASN A 44 -9.59 -0.82 0.33
CA ASN A 44 -9.89 -1.07 -1.08
C ASN A 44 -8.70 -0.77 -2.01
N LEU A 45 -7.93 0.27 -1.71
CA LEU A 45 -6.71 0.59 -2.44
C LEU A 45 -5.68 -0.53 -2.27
N GLN A 46 -5.46 -1.01 -1.04
CA GLN A 46 -4.54 -2.12 -0.77
C GLN A 46 -4.96 -3.39 -1.51
N SER A 47 -6.23 -3.80 -1.41
CA SER A 47 -6.75 -5.00 -2.07
C SER A 47 -6.60 -4.93 -3.59
N SER A 48 -6.89 -3.78 -4.20
CA SER A 48 -6.76 -3.58 -5.65
C SER A 48 -5.30 -3.69 -6.11
N LEU A 49 -4.37 -3.10 -5.35
CA LEU A 49 -2.94 -3.19 -5.64
C LEU A 49 -2.40 -4.61 -5.44
N GLN A 50 -2.84 -5.32 -4.40
CA GLN A 50 -2.46 -6.70 -4.15
C GLN A 50 -2.94 -7.63 -5.25
N GLU A 51 -4.19 -7.50 -5.70
CA GLU A 51 -4.72 -8.28 -6.82
C GLU A 51 -3.89 -8.05 -8.10
N LYS A 52 -3.54 -6.78 -8.37
CA LYS A 52 -2.70 -6.42 -9.52
C LYS A 52 -1.29 -7.02 -9.42
N ALA A 53 -0.66 -6.96 -8.24
CA ALA A 53 0.66 -7.53 -8.02
C ALA A 53 0.67 -9.06 -8.12
N GLN A 54 -0.35 -9.73 -7.58
CA GLN A 54 -0.53 -11.18 -7.72
C GLN A 54 -0.67 -11.60 -9.19
N LYS A 55 -1.43 -10.84 -10.00
CA LYS A 55 -1.53 -11.07 -11.46
C LYS A 55 -0.19 -10.91 -12.18
N GLU A 56 0.73 -10.14 -11.62
CA GLU A 56 2.10 -9.95 -12.11
C GLU A 56 3.09 -10.96 -11.52
N GLY A 57 2.62 -11.93 -10.72
CA GLY A 57 3.43 -12.99 -10.12
C GLY A 57 4.18 -12.59 -8.84
N VAL A 58 3.82 -11.47 -8.22
CA VAL A 58 4.43 -11.03 -6.95
C VAL A 58 3.83 -11.80 -5.79
N ASP A 59 4.70 -12.39 -4.96
CA ASP A 59 4.32 -12.94 -3.66
C ASP A 59 4.06 -11.81 -2.66
N ILE A 60 2.81 -11.43 -2.51
CA ILE A 60 2.38 -10.38 -1.56
C ILE A 60 2.54 -10.79 -0.09
N GLY A 61 2.71 -12.08 0.21
CA GLY A 61 3.02 -12.57 1.56
C GLY A 61 4.47 -12.31 1.95
N HIS A 62 5.35 -12.15 0.95
CA HIS A 62 6.75 -11.78 1.16
C HIS A 62 6.90 -10.26 1.19
N HIS A 63 7.02 -9.70 2.40
CA HIS A 63 7.03 -8.24 2.62
C HIS A 63 8.00 -7.47 1.73
N SER A 64 9.21 -8.00 1.50
CA SER A 64 10.22 -7.39 0.62
C SER A 64 9.83 -7.42 -0.86
N ALA A 65 9.14 -8.46 -1.33
CA ALA A 65 8.66 -8.53 -2.72
C ALA A 65 7.51 -7.53 -2.94
N TRP A 66 6.60 -7.45 -1.98
CA TRP A 66 5.53 -6.44 -1.97
C TRP A 66 6.08 -5.01 -1.96
N ASP A 67 7.01 -4.71 -1.05
CA ASP A 67 7.63 -3.39 -0.94
C ASP A 67 8.38 -3.00 -2.24
N LEU A 68 9.12 -3.94 -2.83
CA LEU A 68 9.82 -3.70 -4.09
C LEU A 68 8.84 -3.38 -5.22
N TRP A 69 7.73 -4.12 -5.32
CA TRP A 69 6.71 -3.92 -6.34
C TRP A 69 5.98 -2.57 -6.20
N LEU A 70 5.79 -2.09 -4.97
CA LEU A 70 5.29 -0.75 -4.66
C LEU A 70 6.32 0.37 -4.99
N GLY A 71 7.52 0.00 -5.44
CA GLY A 71 8.58 0.94 -5.80
C GLY A 71 9.34 1.51 -4.61
N ASN A 72 9.29 0.87 -3.43
CA ASN A 72 10.15 1.25 -2.33
C ASN A 72 11.61 0.93 -2.72
N LYS A 73 12.45 1.96 -2.79
CA LYS A 73 13.88 1.83 -3.17
C LYS A 73 14.77 1.29 -2.05
N SER A 74 14.22 1.09 -0.86
CA SER A 74 14.93 0.54 0.30
C SER A 74 14.01 -0.40 1.08
N PRO A 75 13.64 -1.56 0.51
CA PRO A 75 12.96 -2.60 1.26
C PRO A 75 13.96 -3.11 2.31
N VAL A 76 13.78 -2.71 3.57
CA VAL A 76 14.57 -3.26 4.67
C VAL A 76 14.17 -4.73 4.80
N PRO A 77 15.09 -5.69 4.66
CA PRO A 77 14.75 -7.11 4.77
C PRO A 77 14.00 -7.40 6.06
N CYS A 78 13.05 -8.33 6.01
CA CYS A 78 12.22 -8.71 7.16
C CYS A 78 13.09 -8.96 8.42
N GLU A 79 14.21 -9.65 8.24
CA GLU A 79 15.21 -9.99 9.27
C GLU A 79 15.76 -8.77 10.01
N GLU A 80 16.00 -7.65 9.32
CA GLU A 80 16.47 -6.41 9.94
C GLU A 80 15.35 -5.69 10.69
N ARG A 81 14.10 -5.75 10.22
CA ARG A 81 12.93 -5.24 10.95
C ARG A 81 12.70 -5.97 12.26
N VAL A 82 12.87 -7.30 12.30
CA VAL A 82 12.63 -8.09 13.52
C VAL A 82 13.78 -7.98 14.54
N LYS A 83 15.02 -7.69 14.10
CA LYS A 83 16.16 -7.47 15.01
C LYS A 83 15.89 -6.36 16.04
N LYS A 84 15.20 -5.28 15.65
CA LYS A 84 14.81 -4.19 16.55
C LYS A 84 13.73 -4.57 17.59
N ARG A 85 13.05 -5.71 17.42
CA ARG A 85 12.00 -6.18 18.34
C ARG A 85 12.52 -7.10 19.45
N LYS A 86 13.75 -7.62 19.34
CA LYS A 86 14.35 -8.54 20.33
C LYS A 86 15.18 -7.85 21.43
N GLN A 87 15.09 -6.53 21.55
CA GLN A 87 15.69 -5.77 22.67
C GLN A 87 14.58 -5.31 23.62
N PHE A 88 13.99 -6.26 24.34
CA PHE A 88 13.28 -6.03 25.60
C PHE A 88 13.58 -7.21 26.51
#